data_AF-A0A0E1VZM7-F1
#
_entry.id   AF-A0A0E1VZM7-F1
#
_cell.length_a   1.000
_cell.length_b   1.000
_cell.length_c   1.000
_cell.angle_alpha   90.00
_cell.angle_beta   90.00
_cell.angle_gamma   90.00
#
_symmetry.space_group_name_H-M   'P 1'
#
loop_
_entity.id
_entity.type
_entity.pdbx_description
1 polymer ?
#
loop_
_entity_poly.entity_id
_entity_poly.type
_entity_poly.pdbx_seq_one_letter_code
_entity_poly.pdbx_strand_id
1 'polypeptide(L)' 'MRSVVVLTKVEERNSQQLSINHPYQAMRTRVAALLMLAGDRLRPMAVGERLSVNRQLVYNWAYT' A
#
# COMPACT_ATOMS: atom_id res chain seq x y z
N MET A 1 -3.91 13.86 -10.66
CA MET A 1 -3.91 12.55 -11.34
C MET A 1 -4.42 11.48 -10.37
N ARG A 2 -5.30 10.57 -10.83
CA ARG A 2 -5.84 9.47 -10.02
C ARG A 2 -5.02 8.23 -10.32
N SER A 3 -4.06 7.89 -9.45
CA SER A 3 -3.37 6.59 -9.56
C SER A 3 -4.30 5.49 -9.03
N VAL A 4 -4.52 4.46 -9.83
CA VAL A 4 -5.28 3.28 -9.45
C VAL A 4 -4.29 2.14 -9.38
N VAL A 5 -4.01 1.65 -8.17
CA VAL A 5 -3.20 0.45 -7.99
C VAL A 5 -4.10 -0.75 -8.26
N VAL A 6 -3.68 -1.63 -9.17
CA VAL A 6 -4.38 -2.88 -9.47
C VAL A 6 -3.38 -4.00 -9.25
N LEU A 7 -3.72 -4.95 -8.38
CA LEU A 7 -2.93 -6.14 -8.13
C LEU A 7 -3.62 -7.35 -8.75
N THR A 8 -2.84 -8.23 -9.36
CA THR A 8 -3.31 -9.59 -9.66
C THR A 8 -3.49 -10.38 -8.37
N LYS A 9 -4.26 -11.48 -8.43
CA LYS A 9 -4.48 -12.35 -7.26
C LYS A 9 -3.16 -12.89 -6.66
N VAL A 10 -2.15 -13.14 -7.50
CA VAL A 10 -0.85 -13.63 -7.06
C VAL A 10 -0.08 -12.53 -6.33
N GLU A 11 -0.06 -11.32 -6.89
CA GLU A 11 0.58 -10.15 -6.27
C GLU A 11 -0.09 -9.76 -4.96
N GLU A 12 -1.43 -9.81 -4.89
CA GLU A 12 -2.19 -9.54 -3.68
C GLU A 12 -1.82 -10.54 -2.57
N ARG A 13 -1.83 -11.85 -2.87
CA ARG A 13 -1.46 -12.89 -1.90
C ARG A 13 -0.02 -12.74 -1.41
N ASN A 14 0.92 -12.49 -2.32
CA ASN A 14 2.32 -12.26 -1.95
C ASN A 14 2.47 -10.99 -1.09
N SER A 15 1.77 -9.91 -1.45
CA SER A 15 1.76 -8.65 -0.72
C SER A 15 1.18 -8.81 0.69
N GLN A 16 0.11 -9.60 0.87
CA GLN A 16 -0.43 -9.92 2.19
C GLN A 16 0.63 -10.59 3.07
N GLN A 17 1.34 -11.59 2.54
CA GLN A 17 2.41 -12.27 3.27
C GLN A 17 3.57 -11.32 3.61
N LEU A 18 3.99 -10.47 2.67
CA LEU A 18 5.06 -9.49 2.86
C LEU A 18 4.69 -8.41 3.88
N SER A 19 3.43 -7.96 3.89
CA SER A 19 2.95 -6.96 4.84
C SER A 19 3.05 -7.42 6.31
N ILE A 20 3.08 -8.74 6.52
CA ILE A 20 3.16 -9.35 7.86
C ILE A 20 4.61 -9.72 8.19
N ASN A 21 5.31 -10.39 7.26
CA ASN A 21 6.53 -11.14 7.58
C ASN A 21 7.83 -10.50 7.10
N HIS A 22 7.77 -9.40 6.35
CA HIS A 22 9.00 -8.78 5.86
C HIS A 22 9.84 -8.21 7.02
N PRO A 23 11.18 -8.38 7.05
CA PRO A 23 12.01 -7.98 8.19
C PRO A 23 11.94 -6.48 8.49
N TYR A 24 11.91 -5.65 7.44
CA TYR A 24 11.84 -4.20 7.58
C TYR A 24 10.42 -3.68 7.73
N GLN A 25 10.14 -2.99 8.84
CA GLN A 25 8.84 -2.37 9.12
C GLN A 25 8.41 -1.38 8.05
N ALA A 26 9.33 -0.56 7.55
CA ALA A 26 9.03 0.41 6.49
C ALA A 26 8.47 -0.27 5.22
N MET A 27 9.00 -1.44 4.87
CA MET A 27 8.49 -2.22 3.74
C MET A 27 7.14 -2.84 4.05
N ARG A 28 6.93 -3.39 5.27
CA ARG A 28 5.62 -3.87 5.70
C ARG A 28 4.55 -2.78 5.56
N THR A 29 4.84 -1.57 6.05
CA THR A 29 3.95 -0.40 5.93
C THR A 29 3.69 -0.01 4.48
N ARG A 30 4.73 0.00 3.63
CA ARG A 30 4.59 0.29 2.19
C ARG A 30 3.70 -0.73 1.49
N VAL A 31 3.91 -2.02 1.74
CA VAL A 31 3.12 -3.10 1.13
C VAL A 31 1.68 -3.08 1.65
N ALA A 32 1.46 -2.84 2.94
CA ALA A 32 0.13 -2.65 3.51
C ALA A 32 -0.60 -1.45 2.85
N ALA A 33 0.10 -0.35 2.59
CA ALA A 33 -0.46 0.79 1.87
C ALA A 33 -0.91 0.39 0.45
N LEU A 34 -0.10 -0.37 -0.28
CA LEU A 34 -0.45 -0.85 -1.63
C LEU A 34 -1.68 -1.77 -1.62
N LEU A 35 -1.79 -2.66 -0.62
CA LEU A 35 -2.98 -3.50 -0.44
C LEU A 35 -4.24 -2.68 -0.17
N MET A 36 -4.16 -1.66 0.70
CA MET A 36 -5.28 -0.76 0.98
C MET A 36 -5.69 0.09 -0.24
N LEU A 37 -4.73 0.46 -1.08
CA LEU A 37 -5.01 1.18 -2.32
C LEU A 37 -5.66 0.28 -3.39
N ALA A 38 -5.22 -0.96 -3.50
CA ALA A 38 -5.67 -1.88 -4.55
C ALA A 38 -6.94 -2.65 -4.18
N GLY A 39 -6.98 -3.24 -2.99
CA GLY A 39 -8.09 -4.08 -2.51
C GLY A 39 -9.24 -3.22 -2.00
N ASP A 40 -9.00 -2.42 -0.96
CA ASP A 40 -10.02 -1.56 -0.34
C ASP A 40 -10.36 -0.32 -1.18
N ARG A 41 -9.61 -0.07 -2.26
CA ARG A 41 -9.74 1.12 -3.14
C ARG A 41 -9.73 2.44 -2.39
N LEU A 42 -8.97 2.50 -1.29
CA LEU A 42 -8.85 3.72 -0.49
C LEU A 42 -8.10 4.80 -1.27
N ARG A 43 -8.41 6.06 -0.94
CA ARG A 43 -7.63 7.19 -1.45
C ARG A 43 -6.31 7.29 -0.68
N PRO A 44 -5.20 7.76 -1.30
CA PRO A 44 -3.91 7.91 -0.62
C PRO A 44 -3.96 8.70 0.68
N MET A 45 -4.86 9.69 0.78
CA MET A 45 -5.10 10.44 2.01
C MET A 45 -5.60 9.54 3.16
N ALA A 46 -6.63 8.73 2.92
CA ALA A 46 -7.19 7.83 3.93
C ALA A 46 -6.19 6.74 4.37
N VAL A 47 -5.36 6.27 3.43
CA VAL A 47 -4.27 5.33 3.74
C VAL A 47 -3.21 6.01 4.61
N GLY A 48 -2.84 7.25 4.30
CA GLY A 48 -1.91 8.04 5.10
C GLY A 48 -2.39 8.22 6.55
N GLU A 49 -3.66 8.55 6.74
CA GLU A 49 -4.29 8.65 8.06
C GLU A 49 -4.27 7.31 8.81
N ARG A 50 -4.70 6.21 8.17
CA ARG A 50 -4.73 4.87 8.78
C ARG A 50 -3.35 4.37 9.22
N LEU A 51 -2.33 4.67 8.42
CA LEU A 51 -0.97 4.20 8.67
C LEU A 51 -0.11 5.23 9.42
N SER A 52 -0.66 6.40 9.76
CA SER A 52 0.07 7.53 10.36
C SER A 52 1.31 7.93 9.56
N VAL A 53 1.19 7.95 8.22
CA VAL A 53 2.27 8.34 7.30
C VAL A 53 1.86 9.54 6.45
N ASN A 54 2.84 10.28 5.95
CA ASN A 54 2.57 11.41 5.06
C ASN A 54 1.87 10.94 3.78
N ARG A 55 0.76 11.58 3.40
CA ARG A 55 0.04 11.29 2.15
C ARG A 55 0.95 11.28 0.91
N GLN A 56 1.98 12.13 0.88
CA GLN A 56 2.91 12.21 -0.25
C GLN A 56 3.75 10.94 -0.40
N LEU A 57 4.13 10.30 0.71
CA LEU A 57 4.80 8.99 0.68
C LEU A 57 3.89 7.93 0.06
N VAL A 58 2.62 7.91 0.42
CA VAL A 58 1.63 6.98 -0.14
C VAL A 58 1.44 7.20 -1.64
N TYR A 59 1.36 8.46 -2.07
CA TYR A 59 1.32 8.79 -3.50
C TYR A 59 2.55 8.29 -4.26
N ASN A 60 3.74 8.49 -3.70
CA ASN A 60 4.99 8.04 -4.33
C ASN A 60 5.01 6.52 -4.46
N TRP A 61 4.58 5.78 -3.43
CA TRP A 61 4.53 4.31 -3.47
C TRP A 61 3.56 3.76 -4.52
N ALA A 62 2.46 4.47 -4.78
CA ALA A 62 1.45 4.08 -5.77
C ALA A 62 1.85 4.39 -7.23
N TYR A 63 2.98 5.05 -7.44
CA TYR A 63 3.43 5.54 -8.76
C TYR A 63 4.86 5.08 -9.12
N THR A 64 5.48 4.25 -8.28
CA THR A 64 6.76 3.58 -8.58
C THR A 64 6.50 2.16 -9.05
#